data_AF-A0A950G8Q8-F1
#
_entry.id   AF-A0A950G8Q8-F1
#
_cell.length_a   1.000
_cell.length_b   1.000
_cell.length_c   1.000
_cell.angle_alpha   90.00
_cell.angle_beta   90.00
_cell.angle_gamma   90.00
#
_symmetry.space_group_name_H-M   'P 1'
#
loop_
_entity.id
_entity.type
_entity.pdbx_description
1 polymer ?
#
loop_
_entity_poly.entity_id
_entity_poly.type
_entity_poly.pdbx_seq_one_letter_code
_entity_poly.pdbx_strand_id
1 'polypeptide(L)'
;MMRPPERSPERDAAIEALLPNVPFDGWTYKALRMGLRAAGPAEEDAELLFPGGAADMIEAYCDLADRQMEKAAATLGLSEMRLTQRVRALIALRLRQKRPHREAIRRALSVLALPQHAGLAAACTARAVDAIWHAAGDTAADFSWYTKRAILAGVYSSTLLFWLTDDSEEDEATLAFLDRRLADVGRIGKVRGRLESLVRRFTPASLRRAA
;
A
#
# COMPACT_ATOMS: atom_id res chain seq x y z
N MET A 1 13.93 -6.79 0.79
CA MET A 1 12.99 -5.68 1.08
C MET A 1 13.44 -4.49 0.26
N MET A 2 12.54 -3.81 -0.44
CA MET A 2 12.93 -2.66 -1.27
C MET A 2 13.30 -1.48 -0.37
N ARG A 3 14.36 -0.77 -0.73
CA ARG A 3 14.85 0.35 0.06
C ARG A 3 13.77 1.45 0.13
N PRO A 4 13.45 1.99 1.31
CA PRO A 4 12.59 3.17 1.42
C PRO A 4 13.31 4.40 0.84
N PRO A 5 12.57 5.45 0.45
CA PRO A 5 13.16 6.74 0.10
C PRO A 5 13.87 7.36 1.31
N GLU A 6 14.60 8.45 1.07
CA GLU A 6 15.11 9.27 2.15
C GLU A 6 13.95 9.80 3.02
N ARG A 7 14.10 9.63 4.34
CA ARG A 7 13.13 10.05 5.34
C ARG A 7 13.75 11.17 6.16
N SER A 8 13.07 12.31 6.20
CA SER A 8 13.40 13.41 7.09
C SER A 8 12.12 14.11 7.53
N PRO A 9 12.09 14.74 8.73
CA PRO A 9 10.96 15.54 9.17
C PRO A 9 10.59 16.66 8.18
N GLU A 10 11.60 17.24 7.51
CA GLU A 10 11.44 18.31 6.53
C GLU A 10 10.74 17.81 5.27
N ARG A 11 11.15 16.64 4.73
CA ARG A 11 10.49 16.00 3.59
C ARG A 11 9.04 15.62 3.94
N ASP A 12 8.80 15.10 5.13
CA ASP A 12 7.44 14.76 5.58
C ASP A 12 6.53 16.00 5.67
N ALA A 13 7.02 17.06 6.33
CA ALA A 13 6.28 18.33 6.44
C ALA A 13 6.03 18.97 5.06
N ALA A 14 6.99 18.88 4.15
CA ALA A 14 6.87 19.38 2.80
C ALA A 14 5.79 18.63 1.99
N ILE A 15 5.70 17.30 2.13
CA ILE A 15 4.61 16.52 1.53
C ILE A 15 3.26 16.94 2.11
N GLU A 16 3.14 17.08 3.43
CA GLU A 16 1.88 17.50 4.07
C GLU A 16 1.44 18.90 3.60
N ALA A 17 2.39 19.83 3.47
CA ALA A 17 2.14 21.17 2.94
C ALA A 17 1.76 21.19 1.45
N LEU A 18 2.28 20.24 0.66
CA LEU A 18 1.97 20.07 -0.76
C LEU A 18 0.54 19.56 -0.99
N LEU A 19 0.05 18.62 -0.18
CA LEU A 19 -1.20 17.88 -0.43
C LEU A 19 -2.43 18.74 -0.75
N PRO A 20 -2.69 19.88 -0.09
CA PRO A 20 -3.82 20.76 -0.42
C PRO A 20 -3.77 21.35 -1.84
N ASN A 21 -2.58 21.51 -2.41
CA ASN A 21 -2.37 22.12 -3.73
C ASN A 21 -2.42 21.09 -4.87
N VAL A 22 -2.15 19.81 -4.58
CA VAL A 22 -2.10 18.72 -5.57
C VAL A 22 -3.39 18.60 -6.41
N PRO A 23 -4.62 18.73 -5.85
CA PRO A 23 -5.85 18.65 -6.64
C PRO A 23 -5.99 19.70 -7.74
N PHE A 24 -5.23 20.79 -7.70
CA PHE A 24 -5.26 21.84 -8.72
C PHE A 24 -3.98 21.81 -9.56
N ASP A 25 -2.82 21.92 -8.93
CA ASP A 25 -1.52 22.07 -9.61
C ASP A 25 -0.75 20.75 -9.82
N GLY A 26 -1.26 19.65 -9.29
CA GLY A 26 -0.66 18.31 -9.43
C GLY A 26 0.60 18.13 -8.59
N TRP A 27 1.32 17.04 -8.86
CA TRP A 27 2.61 16.73 -8.22
C TRP A 27 3.73 17.54 -8.88
N THR A 28 3.78 18.84 -8.62
CA THR A 28 4.72 19.77 -9.27
C THR A 28 5.49 20.62 -8.26
N TYR A 29 6.67 21.11 -8.64
CA TYR A 29 7.42 22.06 -7.81
C TYR A 29 6.64 23.35 -7.54
N LYS A 30 5.79 23.77 -8.48
CA LYS A 30 4.89 24.91 -8.27
C LYS A 30 3.97 24.66 -7.07
N ALA A 31 3.28 23.51 -7.05
CA ALA A 31 2.39 23.13 -5.96
C ALA A 31 3.14 23.00 -4.63
N LEU A 32 4.37 22.47 -4.67
CA LEU A 32 5.20 22.29 -3.48
C LEU A 32 5.62 23.64 -2.89
N ARG A 33 6.16 24.54 -3.72
CA ARG A 33 6.55 25.89 -3.29
C ARG A 33 5.39 26.66 -2.68
N MET A 34 4.20 26.57 -3.29
CA MET A 34 2.98 27.16 -2.73
C MET A 34 2.67 26.61 -1.34
N GLY A 35 2.81 25.28 -1.14
CA GLY A 35 2.65 24.64 0.16
C GLY A 35 3.68 25.11 1.18
N LEU A 36 4.97 25.10 0.83
CA LEU A 36 6.06 25.51 1.72
C LEU A 36 5.90 26.97 2.18
N ARG A 37 5.62 27.89 1.23
CA ARG A 37 5.35 29.30 1.52
C ARG A 37 4.21 29.48 2.53
N ALA A 38 3.15 28.67 2.44
CA ALA A 38 2.03 28.75 3.36
C ALA A 38 2.33 28.12 4.74
N ALA A 39 3.21 27.12 4.80
CA ALA A 39 3.56 26.40 6.02
C ALA A 39 4.72 27.03 6.81
N GLY A 40 5.49 27.95 6.21
CA GLY A 40 6.61 28.66 6.85
C GLY A 40 8.03 28.26 6.41
N PRO A 41 8.32 27.03 5.92
CA PRO A 41 9.62 26.70 5.34
C PRO A 41 9.98 27.53 4.10
N ALA A 42 11.27 27.59 3.77
CA ALA A 42 11.78 28.27 2.59
C ALA A 42 11.33 27.56 1.30
N GLU A 43 10.74 28.30 0.36
CA GLU A 43 10.26 27.71 -0.91
C GLU A 43 11.42 27.28 -1.82
N GLU A 44 12.61 27.82 -1.59
CA GLU A 44 13.87 27.49 -2.25
C GLU A 44 14.34 26.07 -1.96
N ASP A 45 13.86 25.45 -0.87
CA ASP A 45 14.24 24.09 -0.50
C ASP A 45 13.52 23.02 -1.35
N ALA A 46 12.54 23.38 -2.18
CA ALA A 46 11.72 22.43 -2.93
C ALA A 46 12.55 21.43 -3.77
N GLU A 47 13.49 21.92 -4.57
CA GLU A 47 14.40 21.09 -5.38
C GLU A 47 15.43 20.32 -4.54
N LEU A 48 15.87 20.91 -3.42
CA LEU A 48 16.80 20.25 -2.51
C LEU A 48 16.13 19.07 -1.81
N LEU A 49 14.89 19.26 -1.38
CA LEU A 49 14.09 18.26 -0.69
C LEU A 49 13.65 17.15 -1.63
N PHE A 50 13.36 17.44 -2.90
CA PHE A 50 12.88 16.43 -3.85
C PHE A 50 13.54 16.54 -5.24
N PRO A 51 14.85 16.26 -5.38
CA PRO A 51 15.57 16.43 -6.64
C PRO A 51 15.00 15.58 -7.79
N GLY A 52 14.30 14.48 -7.49
CA GLY A 52 13.60 13.64 -8.48
C GLY A 52 12.21 14.15 -8.88
N GLY A 53 11.80 15.34 -8.43
CA GLY A 53 10.54 15.97 -8.77
C GLY A 53 9.32 15.15 -8.37
N ALA A 54 8.34 15.06 -9.27
CA ALA A 54 7.05 14.39 -9.02
C ALA A 54 7.20 12.96 -8.52
N ALA A 55 8.13 12.19 -9.10
CA ALA A 55 8.37 10.80 -8.74
C ALA A 55 8.85 10.68 -7.28
N ASP A 56 9.79 11.54 -6.88
CA ASP A 56 10.34 11.55 -5.52
C ASP A 56 9.30 12.02 -4.48
N MET A 57 8.51 13.06 -4.82
CA MET A 57 7.41 13.52 -3.98
C MET A 57 6.34 12.42 -3.77
N ILE A 58 5.97 11.71 -4.83
CA ILE A 58 5.00 10.61 -4.76
C ILE A 58 5.57 9.45 -3.95
N GLU A 59 6.84 9.11 -4.14
CA GLU A 59 7.50 8.05 -3.36
C GLU A 59 7.49 8.37 -1.86
N ALA A 60 7.87 9.60 -1.50
CA ALA A 60 7.84 10.09 -0.13
C ALA A 60 6.42 10.07 0.46
N TYR A 61 5.40 10.46 -0.32
CA TYR A 61 4.00 10.38 0.12
C TYR A 61 3.53 8.95 0.36
N CYS A 62 3.90 8.00 -0.51
CA CYS A 62 3.60 6.58 -0.29
C CYS A 62 4.28 6.05 0.98
N ASP A 63 5.55 6.37 1.20
CA ASP A 63 6.29 5.96 2.40
C ASP A 63 5.70 6.57 3.69
N LEU A 64 5.35 7.86 3.66
CA LEU A 64 4.68 8.52 4.78
C LEU A 64 3.32 7.88 5.09
N ALA A 65 2.56 7.52 4.06
CA ALA A 65 1.30 6.79 4.22
C ALA A 65 1.49 5.42 4.88
N ASP A 66 2.55 4.68 4.52
CA ASP A 66 2.89 3.39 5.12
C ASP A 66 3.16 3.57 6.62
N ARG A 67 4.04 4.51 6.98
CA ARG A 67 4.39 4.81 8.38
C ARG A 67 3.20 5.29 9.21
N GLN A 68 2.34 6.14 8.64
CA GLN A 68 1.13 6.61 9.32
C GLN A 68 0.13 5.48 9.59
N MET A 69 0.00 4.54 8.65
CA MET A 69 -0.83 3.35 8.84
C MET A 69 -0.24 2.45 9.93
N GLU A 70 1.06 2.14 9.88
CA GLU A 70 1.73 1.32 10.89
C GLU A 70 1.62 1.93 12.29
N LYS A 71 1.85 3.24 12.42
CA LYS A 71 1.71 3.98 13.67
C LYS A 71 0.29 3.88 14.22
N ALA A 72 -0.72 4.06 13.37
CA ALA A 72 -2.12 4.01 13.78
C ALA A 72 -2.63 2.56 14.00
N ALA A 73 -1.98 1.55 13.43
CA ALA A 73 -2.33 0.14 13.63
C ALA A 73 -2.23 -0.30 15.09
N ALA A 74 -1.32 0.32 15.85
CA ALA A 74 -1.11 0.03 17.28
C ALA A 74 -2.38 0.26 18.13
N THR A 75 -3.30 1.11 17.69
CA THR A 75 -4.54 1.41 18.42
C THR A 75 -5.73 0.54 18.03
N LEU A 76 -5.59 -0.34 17.03
CA LEU A 76 -6.68 -1.16 16.50
C LEU A 76 -6.95 -2.46 17.27
N GLY A 77 -6.14 -2.80 18.29
CA GLY A 77 -6.32 -4.05 19.04
C GLY A 77 -6.18 -5.30 18.17
N LEU A 78 -5.23 -5.28 17.21
CA LEU A 78 -5.10 -6.32 16.18
C LEU A 78 -4.82 -7.73 16.74
N SER A 79 -4.26 -7.85 17.95
CA SER A 79 -3.88 -9.14 18.56
C SER A 79 -5.05 -10.12 18.63
N GLU A 80 -6.26 -9.63 18.92
CA GLU A 80 -7.47 -10.45 19.09
C GLU A 80 -8.10 -10.90 17.77
N MET A 81 -7.63 -10.35 16.65
CA MET A 81 -8.19 -10.62 15.32
C MET A 81 -7.45 -11.77 14.63
N ARG A 82 -8.15 -12.50 13.76
CA ARG A 82 -7.50 -13.43 12.82
C ARG A 82 -6.65 -12.64 11.82
N LEU A 83 -5.58 -13.24 11.29
CA LEU A 83 -4.67 -12.58 10.36
C LEU A 83 -5.38 -11.89 9.17
N THR A 84 -6.36 -12.55 8.54
CA THR A 84 -7.15 -11.96 7.45
C THR A 84 -7.94 -10.73 7.88
N GLN A 85 -8.49 -10.73 9.11
CA GLN A 85 -9.21 -9.58 9.66
C GLN A 85 -8.25 -8.42 9.97
N ARG A 86 -7.02 -8.72 10.44
CA ARG A 86 -5.98 -7.71 10.63
C ARG A 86 -5.61 -7.04 9.30
N VAL A 87 -5.36 -7.84 8.26
CA VAL A 87 -5.05 -7.32 6.91
C VAL A 87 -6.19 -6.44 6.38
N ARG A 88 -7.45 -6.90 6.50
CA ARG A 88 -8.63 -6.11 6.14
C ARG A 88 -8.66 -4.77 6.88
N ALA A 89 -8.50 -4.79 8.21
CA ALA A 89 -8.55 -3.60 9.05
C ALA A 89 -7.45 -2.60 8.70
N LEU A 90 -6.26 -3.08 8.37
CA LEU A 90 -5.12 -2.24 7.96
C LEU A 90 -5.36 -1.57 6.60
N ILE A 91 -5.87 -2.30 5.61
CA ILE A 91 -6.23 -1.72 4.31
C ILE A 91 -7.33 -0.66 4.50
N ALA A 92 -8.38 -0.97 5.27
CA ALA A 92 -9.45 -0.03 5.56
C ALA A 92 -8.94 1.23 6.29
N LEU A 93 -8.09 1.06 7.30
CA LEU A 93 -7.43 2.17 8.01
C LEU A 93 -6.66 3.07 7.06
N ARG A 94 -5.84 2.46 6.19
CA ARG A 94 -5.02 3.18 5.21
C ARG A 94 -5.88 4.00 4.25
N LEU A 95 -6.96 3.42 3.71
CA LEU A 95 -7.87 4.14 2.80
C LEU A 95 -8.58 5.29 3.52
N ARG A 96 -9.09 5.05 4.74
CA ARG A 96 -9.74 6.06 5.57
C ARG A 96 -8.82 7.25 5.86
N GLN A 97 -7.56 7.00 6.22
CA GLN A 97 -6.57 8.06 6.46
C GLN A 97 -6.33 8.96 5.24
N LYS A 98 -6.54 8.43 4.03
CA LYS A 98 -6.30 9.15 2.78
C LYS A 98 -7.55 9.72 2.13
N ARG A 99 -8.72 9.52 2.74
CA ARG A 99 -10.00 10.10 2.29
C ARG A 99 -9.93 11.61 2.02
N PRO A 100 -9.29 12.46 2.88
CA PRO A 100 -9.18 13.89 2.61
C PRO A 100 -8.34 14.25 1.38
N HIS A 101 -7.48 13.33 0.92
CA HIS A 101 -6.53 13.54 -0.18
C HIS A 101 -6.73 12.54 -1.32
N ARG A 102 -7.98 12.12 -1.56
CA ARG A 102 -8.34 11.13 -2.60
C ARG A 102 -7.88 11.58 -3.99
N GLU A 103 -8.04 12.85 -4.34
CA GLU A 103 -7.61 13.38 -5.63
C GLU A 103 -6.07 13.42 -5.77
N ALA A 104 -5.34 13.63 -4.68
CA ALA A 104 -3.88 13.56 -4.71
C ALA A 104 -3.39 12.14 -5.06
N ILE A 105 -4.07 11.11 -4.55
CA ILE A 105 -3.82 9.71 -4.92
C ILE A 105 -4.16 9.48 -6.40
N ARG A 106 -5.31 9.97 -6.89
CA ARG A 106 -5.68 9.80 -8.30
C ARG A 106 -4.59 10.36 -9.21
N ARG A 107 -4.12 11.58 -8.94
CA ARG A 107 -3.05 12.22 -9.71
C ARG A 107 -1.70 11.50 -9.57
N ALA A 108 -1.39 10.97 -8.39
CA ALA A 108 -0.19 10.16 -8.19
C ALA A 108 -0.22 8.90 -9.07
N LEU A 109 -1.37 8.21 -9.12
CA LEU A 109 -1.54 7.03 -9.98
C LEU A 109 -1.43 7.38 -11.47
N SER A 110 -1.92 8.55 -11.90
CA SER A 110 -1.75 9.01 -13.28
C SER A 110 -0.27 9.18 -13.66
N VAL A 111 0.55 9.71 -12.74
CA VAL A 111 2.01 9.81 -12.95
C VAL A 111 2.63 8.41 -12.95
N LEU A 112 2.31 7.58 -11.96
CA LEU A 112 2.89 6.24 -11.81
C LEU A 112 2.49 5.25 -12.90
N ALA A 113 1.39 5.51 -13.63
CA ALA A 113 0.95 4.69 -14.75
C ALA A 113 1.86 4.82 -15.99
N LEU A 114 2.70 5.86 -16.06
CA LEU A 114 3.63 6.03 -17.17
C LEU A 114 4.75 4.97 -17.12
N PRO A 115 5.15 4.38 -18.26
CA PRO A 115 6.10 3.25 -18.27
C PRO A 115 7.43 3.53 -17.57
N GLN A 116 7.96 4.75 -17.67
CA GLN A 116 9.20 5.14 -16.99
C GLN A 116 9.10 5.12 -15.46
N HIS A 117 7.89 5.15 -14.90
CA HIS A 117 7.62 5.07 -13.48
C HIS A 117 7.16 3.69 -13.02
N ALA A 118 7.10 2.69 -13.90
CA ALA A 118 6.63 1.34 -13.57
C ALA A 118 7.44 0.69 -12.42
N GLY A 119 8.76 0.88 -12.41
CA GLY A 119 9.62 0.39 -11.33
C GLY A 119 9.29 1.04 -9.99
N LEU A 120 9.06 2.35 -9.98
CA LEU A 120 8.64 3.09 -8.79
C LEU A 120 7.24 2.68 -8.32
N ALA A 121 6.30 2.52 -9.25
CA ALA A 121 4.93 2.08 -8.94
C ALA A 121 4.93 0.69 -8.26
N ALA A 122 5.71 -0.24 -8.80
CA ALA A 122 5.93 -1.54 -8.20
C ALA A 122 6.61 -1.43 -6.82
N ALA A 123 7.59 -0.53 -6.69
CA ALA A 123 8.29 -0.28 -5.44
C ALA A 123 7.36 0.23 -4.32
N CYS A 124 6.57 1.26 -4.61
CA CYS A 124 5.57 1.78 -3.67
C CYS A 124 4.54 0.72 -3.30
N THR A 125 4.04 -0.05 -4.28
CA THR A 125 3.03 -1.09 -4.02
C THR A 125 3.57 -2.18 -3.12
N ALA A 126 4.76 -2.71 -3.40
CA ALA A 126 5.30 -3.79 -2.58
C ALA A 126 5.76 -3.30 -1.19
N ARG A 127 6.20 -2.04 -1.03
CA ARG A 127 6.42 -1.45 0.30
C ARG A 127 5.12 -1.29 1.10
N ALA A 128 4.04 -0.83 0.48
CA ALA A 128 2.75 -0.73 1.15
C ALA A 128 2.23 -2.11 1.61
N VAL A 129 2.38 -3.13 0.75
CA VAL A 129 2.05 -4.52 1.09
C VAL A 129 2.94 -5.07 2.21
N ASP A 130 4.23 -4.75 2.19
CA ASP A 130 5.17 -5.11 3.26
C ASP A 130 4.75 -4.49 4.59
N ALA A 131 4.41 -3.20 4.60
CA ALA A 131 3.94 -2.48 5.78
C ALA A 131 2.64 -3.08 6.34
N ILE A 132 1.69 -3.45 5.47
CA ILE A 132 0.45 -4.12 5.89
C ILE A 132 0.76 -5.48 6.52
N TRP A 133 1.61 -6.30 5.91
CA TRP A 133 1.98 -7.61 6.47
C TRP A 133 2.74 -7.48 7.80
N HIS A 134 3.63 -6.49 7.88
CA HIS A 134 4.39 -6.20 9.09
C HIS A 134 3.45 -5.80 10.24
N ALA A 135 2.57 -4.82 10.01
CA ALA A 135 1.58 -4.39 11.00
C ALA A 135 0.56 -5.49 11.36
N ALA A 136 0.26 -6.42 10.44
CA ALA A 136 -0.62 -7.56 10.72
C ALA A 136 0.05 -8.63 11.62
N GLY A 137 1.38 -8.57 11.77
CA GLY A 137 2.17 -9.51 12.56
C GLY A 137 2.32 -10.89 11.90
N ASP A 138 2.38 -10.97 10.56
CA ASP A 138 2.64 -12.25 9.87
C ASP A 138 4.10 -12.67 10.09
N THR A 139 4.30 -13.79 10.78
CA THR A 139 5.63 -14.37 11.08
C THR A 139 6.02 -15.51 10.14
N ALA A 140 5.23 -15.79 9.10
CA ALA A 140 5.48 -16.92 8.20
C ALA A 140 6.69 -16.67 7.28
N ALA A 141 7.74 -17.48 7.44
CA ALA A 141 8.97 -17.43 6.66
C ALA A 141 9.09 -18.69 5.78
N ASP A 142 8.36 -18.75 4.66
CA ASP A 142 8.41 -19.86 3.70
C ASP A 142 8.21 -19.35 2.26
N PHE A 143 8.22 -20.25 1.26
CA PHE A 143 7.83 -20.01 -0.14
C PHE A 143 6.47 -19.27 -0.28
N SER A 144 5.64 -19.34 0.78
CA SER A 144 4.44 -18.54 1.00
C SER A 144 4.67 -17.01 0.94
N TRP A 145 5.87 -16.52 1.25
CA TRP A 145 6.19 -15.09 1.42
C TRP A 145 6.00 -14.26 0.15
N TYR A 146 6.57 -14.71 -0.98
CA TYR A 146 6.45 -14.01 -2.27
C TYR A 146 5.02 -14.10 -2.82
N THR A 147 4.40 -15.28 -2.72
CA THR A 147 3.02 -15.49 -3.18
C THR A 147 2.03 -14.65 -2.38
N LYS A 148 2.15 -14.59 -1.05
CA LYS A 148 1.31 -13.74 -0.17
C LYS A 148 1.39 -12.27 -0.57
N ARG A 149 2.59 -11.78 -0.88
CA ARG A 149 2.81 -10.39 -1.30
C ARG A 149 2.23 -10.11 -2.67
N ALA A 150 2.46 -10.98 -3.65
CA ALA A 150 1.89 -10.82 -4.97
C ALA A 150 0.35 -10.81 -4.93
N ILE A 151 -0.25 -11.72 -4.16
CA ILE A 151 -1.70 -11.77 -3.95
C ILE A 151 -2.20 -10.51 -3.26
N LEU A 152 -1.57 -10.10 -2.16
CA LEU A 152 -2.01 -8.92 -1.42
C LEU A 152 -1.83 -7.64 -2.26
N ALA A 153 -0.78 -7.54 -3.08
CA ALA A 153 -0.61 -6.46 -4.04
C ALA A 153 -1.80 -6.39 -5.02
N GLY A 154 -2.24 -7.53 -5.57
CA GLY A 154 -3.42 -7.58 -6.43
C GLY A 154 -4.71 -7.15 -5.71
N VAL A 155 -4.92 -7.63 -4.49
CA VAL A 155 -6.08 -7.23 -3.66
C VAL A 155 -6.04 -5.73 -3.34
N TYR A 156 -4.89 -5.24 -2.87
CA TYR A 156 -4.72 -3.84 -2.49
C TYR A 156 -4.89 -2.91 -3.68
N SER A 157 -4.20 -3.16 -4.80
CA SER A 157 -4.27 -2.30 -5.99
C SER A 157 -5.67 -2.27 -6.59
N SER A 158 -6.36 -3.41 -6.68
CA SER A 158 -7.75 -3.43 -7.18
C SER A 158 -8.72 -2.72 -6.23
N THR A 159 -8.53 -2.86 -4.91
CA THR A 159 -9.34 -2.15 -3.91
C THR A 159 -9.10 -0.64 -3.95
N LEU A 160 -7.84 -0.21 -4.09
CA LEU A 160 -7.48 1.20 -4.22
C LEU A 160 -8.13 1.83 -5.46
N LEU A 161 -8.09 1.14 -6.61
CA LEU A 161 -8.73 1.62 -7.83
C LEU A 161 -10.25 1.70 -7.69
N PHE A 162 -10.88 0.70 -7.07
CA PHE A 162 -12.32 0.72 -6.79
C PHE A 162 -12.69 1.90 -5.86
N TRP A 163 -11.91 2.10 -4.81
CA TRP A 163 -12.09 3.18 -3.83
C TRP A 163 -12.03 4.58 -4.43
N LEU A 164 -11.19 4.78 -5.46
CA LEU A 164 -11.14 6.06 -6.17
C LEU A 164 -12.42 6.38 -6.93
N THR A 165 -13.28 5.41 -7.18
CA THR A 165 -14.57 5.61 -7.87
C THR A 165 -15.78 5.43 -6.96
N ASP A 166 -15.54 5.25 -5.65
CA ASP A 166 -16.58 4.94 -4.68
C ASP A 166 -17.15 6.20 -4.02
N ASP A 167 -18.43 6.48 -4.26
CA ASP A 167 -19.18 7.59 -3.68
C ASP A 167 -20.12 7.13 -2.54
N SER A 168 -20.02 5.88 -2.09
CA SER A 168 -20.79 5.38 -0.95
C SER A 168 -20.36 6.00 0.38
N GLU A 169 -21.30 6.09 1.32
CA GLU A 169 -21.05 6.61 2.66
C GLU A 169 -19.99 5.76 3.37
N GLU A 170 -19.01 6.43 3.98
CA GLU A 170 -17.91 5.79 4.73
C GLU A 170 -17.18 4.65 3.99
N ASP A 171 -17.12 4.72 2.65
CA ASP A 171 -16.47 3.73 1.78
C ASP A 171 -17.11 2.32 1.85
N GLU A 172 -18.40 2.20 2.18
CA GLU A 172 -19.10 0.91 2.36
C GLU A 172 -18.93 -0.05 1.17
N ALA A 173 -19.12 0.46 -0.05
CA ALA A 173 -18.99 -0.35 -1.26
C ALA A 173 -17.55 -0.86 -1.45
N THR A 174 -16.55 -0.03 -1.15
CA THR A 174 -15.13 -0.40 -1.13
C THR A 174 -14.84 -1.49 -0.11
N LEU A 175 -15.38 -1.36 1.11
CA LEU A 175 -15.15 -2.35 2.17
C LEU A 175 -15.78 -3.69 1.80
N ALA A 176 -16.99 -3.68 1.22
CA ALA A 176 -17.62 -4.88 0.69
C ALA A 176 -16.83 -5.49 -0.48
N PHE A 177 -16.25 -4.66 -1.36
CA PHE A 177 -15.36 -5.13 -2.42
C PHE A 177 -14.11 -5.80 -1.86
N LEU A 178 -13.44 -5.18 -0.90
CA LEU A 178 -12.28 -5.73 -0.20
C LEU A 178 -12.59 -7.08 0.44
N ASP A 179 -13.74 -7.21 1.11
CA ASP A 179 -14.18 -8.45 1.74
C ASP A 179 -14.32 -9.60 0.74
N ARG A 180 -14.90 -9.32 -0.44
CA ARG A 180 -14.99 -10.32 -1.53
C ARG A 180 -13.60 -10.73 -2.02
N ARG A 181 -12.70 -9.77 -2.24
CA ARG A 181 -11.32 -10.05 -2.70
C ARG A 181 -10.52 -10.89 -1.70
N LEU A 182 -10.61 -10.58 -0.41
CA LEU A 182 -9.95 -11.37 0.63
C LEU A 182 -10.57 -12.78 0.76
N ALA A 183 -11.88 -12.92 0.60
CA ALA A 183 -12.55 -14.23 0.60
C ALA A 183 -12.11 -15.10 -0.59
N ASP A 184 -11.94 -14.53 -1.78
CA ASP A 184 -11.48 -15.24 -2.97
C ASP A 184 -10.06 -15.82 -2.78
N VAL A 185 -9.16 -15.06 -2.15
CA VAL A 185 -7.83 -15.55 -1.77
C VAL A 185 -7.91 -16.75 -0.83
N GLY A 186 -8.78 -16.68 0.17
CA GLY A 186 -9.02 -17.79 1.09
C GLY A 186 -9.53 -19.06 0.39
N ARG A 187 -10.32 -18.92 -0.67
CA ARG A 187 -10.80 -20.06 -1.49
C ARG A 187 -9.66 -20.69 -2.29
N ILE A 188 -8.81 -19.87 -2.92
CA ILE A 188 -7.64 -20.34 -3.68
C ILE A 188 -6.70 -21.16 -2.79
N GLY A 189 -6.42 -20.68 -1.57
CA GLY A 189 -5.61 -21.42 -0.60
C GLY A 189 -6.21 -22.79 -0.22
N LYS A 190 -7.53 -22.86 -0.02
CA LYS A 190 -8.23 -24.13 0.29
C LYS A 190 -8.19 -25.12 -0.87
N VAL A 191 -8.34 -24.65 -2.12
CA VAL A 191 -8.30 -25.49 -3.32
C VAL A 191 -6.90 -26.09 -3.50
N ARG A 192 -5.84 -25.28 -3.36
CA ARG A 192 -4.45 -25.75 -3.42
C ARG A 192 -4.15 -26.80 -2.34
N GLY A 193 -4.52 -26.54 -1.09
CA GLY A 193 -4.31 -27.49 0.00
C GLY A 193 -5.04 -28.83 -0.21
N ARG A 194 -6.25 -28.80 -0.80
CA ARG A 194 -6.97 -30.02 -1.17
C ARG A 194 -6.25 -30.80 -2.28
N LEU A 195 -5.78 -30.13 -3.33
CA LEU A 195 -5.00 -30.75 -4.41
C LEU A 195 -3.69 -31.37 -3.90
N GLU A 196 -2.92 -30.66 -3.06
CA GLU A 196 -1.69 -31.19 -2.46
C GLU A 196 -1.96 -32.40 -1.56
N SER A 197 -3.06 -32.38 -0.78
CA SER A 197 -3.47 -33.52 0.05
C SER A 197 -3.90 -34.74 -0.77
N LEU A 198 -4.58 -34.53 -1.90
CA LEU A 198 -4.99 -35.59 -2.82
C LEU A 198 -3.76 -36.19 -3.51
N VAL A 199 -2.86 -35.37 -4.03
CA VAL A 199 -1.60 -35.84 -4.63
C VAL A 199 -0.80 -36.64 -3.61
N ARG A 200 -0.63 -36.17 -2.36
CA ARG A 200 0.04 -36.95 -1.29
C ARG A 200 -0.65 -38.27 -0.97
N ARG A 201 -1.98 -38.36 -1.16
CA ARG A 201 -2.79 -39.57 -0.92
C ARG A 201 -2.68 -40.58 -2.07
N PHE A 202 -2.41 -40.12 -3.29
CA PHE A 202 -2.21 -40.96 -4.48
C PHE A 202 -0.73 -41.20 -4.83
N THR A 203 0.22 -40.61 -4.10
CA THR A 203 1.66 -40.89 -4.28
C THR A 203 2.06 -42.14 -3.48
N PRO A 204 2.50 -43.23 -4.11
CA PRO A 204 2.88 -44.46 -3.41
C PRO A 204 4.11 -44.26 -2.51
N ALA A 205 4.16 -45.00 -1.40
CA ALA A 205 5.19 -44.88 -0.37
C ALA A 205 6.63 -45.18 -0.86
N SER A 206 6.78 -45.82 -2.02
CA SER A 206 8.07 -46.15 -2.64
C SER A 206 8.86 -44.95 -3.16
N LEU A 207 8.23 -43.78 -3.31
CA LEU A 207 8.91 -42.55 -3.76
C LEU A 207 9.35 -41.62 -2.62
N ARG A 208 9.18 -42.02 -1.35
CA ARG A 208 9.47 -41.19 -0.17
C ARG A 208 10.88 -41.33 0.41
N ARG A 209 11.79 -42.10 -0.21
CA ARG A 209 13.17 -42.34 0.30
C ARG A 209 14.30 -41.76 -0.56
N ALA A 210 14.00 -40.92 -1.55
CA ALA A 210 15.03 -40.34 -2.43
C ALA A 210 15.02 -38.81 -2.50
N ALA A 211 14.54 -38.14 -1.44
CA ALA A 211 14.66 -36.69 -1.27
C ALA A 211 14.84 -36.36 0.23
#